data_AF-F5LPU5-F1
#
_entry.id   AF-F5LPU5-F1
#
_cell.length_a   1.000
_cell.length_b   1.000
_cell.length_c   1.000
_cell.angle_alpha   90.00
_cell.angle_beta   90.00
_cell.angle_gamma   90.00
#
_symmetry.space_group_name_H-M   'P 1'
#
loop_
_entity.id
_entity.type
_entity.pdbx_description
1 polymer ?
#
loop_
_entity_poly.entity_id
_entity_poly.type
_entity_poly.pdbx_seq_one_letter_code
_entity_poly.pdbx_strand_id
1 'polypeptide(L)' 'MYEALQQGGQVNTPLQKTPFSPAYAMVTDEYGATFRIYSETRQ' A
#
# COMPACT_ATOMS: atom_id res chain seq x y z
N MET A 1 4.01 7.48 -4.84
CA MET A 1 4.41 6.84 -3.56
C MET A 1 4.36 5.32 -3.67
N TYR A 2 3.19 4.70 -3.95
CA TYR A 2 3.06 3.24 -4.09
C TYR A 2 4.03 2.63 -5.12
N GLU A 3 4.21 3.24 -6.28
CA GLU A 3 5.15 2.77 -7.31
C GLU A 3 6.63 2.88 -6.88
N ALA A 4 6.97 3.89 -6.09
CA ALA A 4 8.33 4.06 -5.59
C ALA A 4 8.68 3.00 -4.53
N LEU A 5 7.75 2.68 -3.63
CA LEU A 5 7.93 1.64 -2.62
C LEU A 5 8.05 0.23 -3.22
N GLN A 6 7.55 0.03 -4.45
CA GLN A 6 7.67 -1.22 -5.19
C GLN A 6 9.04 -1.37 -5.85
N GLN A 7 9.79 -0.29 -6.07
CA GLN A 7 11.13 -0.37 -6.63
C GLN A 7 12.09 -0.90 -5.57
N GLY A 8 12.59 -2.12 -5.77
CA GLY A 8 13.46 -2.80 -4.79
C GLY A 8 12.73 -3.41 -3.59
N GLY A 9 11.44 -3.12 -3.41
CA GLY A 9 10.58 -3.67 -2.37
C GLY A 9 9.73 -4.86 -2.81
N GLN A 10 8.85 -5.31 -1.91
CA GLN A 10 7.88 -6.38 -2.13
C GLN A 10 6.45 -5.89 -1.92
N VAL A 11 5.59 -6.13 -2.91
CA VAL A 11 4.14 -5.98 -2.75
C VAL A 11 3.60 -7.16 -1.95
N ASN A 12 3.22 -6.93 -0.70
CA ASN A 12 2.58 -7.95 0.12
C ASN A 12 1.08 -8.05 -0.16
N THR A 13 0.46 -6.89 -0.41
CA THR A 13 -0.95 -6.81 -0.81
C THR A 13 -1.07 -5.77 -1.90
N PRO A 14 -1.47 -6.16 -3.13
CA PRO A 14 -1.64 -5.22 -4.22
C PRO A 14 -2.78 -4.25 -3.91
N LEU A 15 -2.77 -3.09 -4.59
CA LEU A 15 -3.82 -2.10 -4.44
C LEU A 15 -5.19 -2.69 -4.77
N GLN A 16 -6.06 -2.78 -3.76
CA GLN A 16 -7.39 -3.35 -3.89
C GLN A 16 -8.40 -2.60 -3.04
N LYS A 17 -9.68 -2.74 -3.39
CA LYS A 17 -10.79 -2.22 -2.59
C LYS A 17 -11.04 -3.14 -1.40
N THR A 18 -11.29 -2.56 -0.23
CA THR A 18 -11.59 -3.29 1.01
C THR A 18 -12.91 -2.78 1.61
N PRO A 19 -13.54 -3.53 2.53
CA PRO A 19 -14.78 -3.10 3.19
C PRO A 19 -14.65 -1.76 3.92
N PHE A 20 -13.45 -1.45 4.42
CA PHE A 20 -13.16 -0.27 5.23
C PHE A 20 -12.43 0.84 4.47
N SER A 21 -11.97 0.59 3.24
CA SER A 21 -11.24 1.59 2.45
C SER A 21 -11.44 1.38 0.93
N PRO A 22 -11.71 2.45 0.17
CA PRO A 22 -11.80 2.38 -1.29
C PRO A 22 -10.50 1.98 -1.98
N ALA A 23 -9.34 2.19 -1.35
CA ALA A 23 -8.06 1.69 -1.85
C ALA A 23 -7.15 1.33 -0.69
N TYR A 24 -6.72 0.07 -0.62
CA TYR A 24 -5.78 -0.45 0.36
C TYR A 24 -4.65 -1.19 -0.34
N ALA A 25 -3.42 -0.96 0.08
CA ALA A 25 -2.25 -1.72 -0.34
C ALA A 25 -1.26 -1.87 0.81
N MET A 26 -0.43 -2.90 0.72
CA MET A 26 0.66 -3.13 1.66
C MET A 26 1.94 -3.44 0.90
N VAL A 27 2.98 -2.64 1.13
CA VAL A 27 4.28 -2.77 0.46
C VAL A 27 5.37 -2.71 1.51
N THR A 28 6.32 -3.62 1.41
CA THR A 28 7.58 -3.55 2.15
C THR A 28 8.64 -2.97 1.23
N ASP A 29 9.35 -1.92 1.64
CA ASP A 29 10.42 -1.35 0.82
C ASP A 29 11.73 -2.19 0.89
N GLU A 30 12.74 -1.79 0.14
CA GLU A 30 14.05 -2.48 0.04
C GLU A 30 14.84 -2.58 1.36
N TYR A 31 14.61 -1.65 2.29
CA TYR A 31 15.21 -1.60 3.64
C TYR A 31 14.39 -2.41 4.67
N GLY A 32 13.26 -3.01 4.25
CA GLY A 32 12.43 -3.87 5.07
C GLY A 32 11.33 -3.16 5.88
N ALA A 33 11.11 -1.85 5.71
CA ALA A 33 10.00 -1.18 6.38
C ALA A 33 8.68 -1.45 5.65
N THR A 34 7.61 -1.70 6.42
CA THR A 34 6.30 -2.04 5.86
C THR A 34 5.34 -0.87 5.93
N PHE A 35 4.86 -0.44 4.76
CA PHE A 35 3.88 0.62 4.60
C PHE A 35 2.50 0.05 4.32
N ARG A 36 1.52 0.50 5.11
CA ARG A 36 0.09 0.30 4.84
C ARG A 36 -0.48 1.57 4.26
N ILE A 37 -0.90 1.50 3.00
CA ILE A 37 -1.47 2.63 2.27
C ILE A 37 -2.97 2.41 2.23
N TYR A 38 -3.73 3.37 2.74
CA TYR A 38 -5.17 3.40 2.57
C TYR A 38 -5.64 4.81 2.27
N SER A 39 -6.65 4.93 1.40
CA SER A 39 -7.35 6.19 1.21
C SER A 39 -8.56 6.27 2.13
N GLU A 40 -8.71 7.39 2.81
CA GLU A 40 -9.94 7.71 3.52
C GLU A 40 -10.88 8.44 2.58
N THR A 41 -12.13 8.00 2.50
CA THR A 41 -13.18 8.83 1.91
C THR A 41 -13.51 9.92 2.91
N ARG A 42 -12.97 11.13 2.74
CA ARG A 42 -13.52 12.29 3.46
C ARG A 42 -14.95 12.49 2.95
N GLN A 43 -15.92 12.29 3.86
CA GLN A 43 -17.31 12.69 3.65
C GLN A 43 -17.42 14.21 3.72
#